data_AF-A0A1S1QNL3-F1
#
_entry.id   AF-A0A1S1QNL3-F1
#
_cell.length_a   1.000
_cell.length_b   1.000
_cell.length_c   1.000
_cell.angle_alpha   90.00
_cell.angle_beta   90.00
_cell.angle_gamma   90.00
#
_symmetry.space_group_name_H-M   'P 1'
#
loop_
_entity.id
_entity.type
_entity.pdbx_description
1 polymer ?
#
loop_
_entity_poly.entity_id
_entity_poly.type
_entity_poly.pdbx_seq_one_letter_code
_entity_poly.pdbx_strand_id
1 'polypeptide(L)' 'MGRGRAKAKQTKVARELKYNSPSMDLDRLKADLGVSGSTTRDTTEEDDPYTDDEDDYSSYLDEDD' A
#
# COMPACT_ATOMS: atom_id res chain seq x y z
N MET A 1 41.45 3.91 -14.72
CA MET A 1 41.25 4.70 -13.48
C MET A 1 39.82 5.29 -13.30
N GLY A 2 38.77 4.80 -13.99
CA GLY A 2 37.42 5.43 -13.91
C GLY A 2 36.31 4.65 -13.19
N ARG A 3 36.48 3.34 -12.92
CA ARG A 3 35.39 2.48 -12.43
C ARG A 3 34.92 2.78 -11.01
N GLY A 4 35.81 3.18 -10.09
CA GLY A 4 35.46 3.44 -8.70
C GLY A 4 34.48 4.62 -8.52
N ARG A 5 34.67 5.68 -9.30
CA ARG A 5 33.79 6.87 -9.27
C ARG A 5 32.41 6.57 -9.85
N ALA A 6 32.35 5.82 -10.95
CA ALA A 6 31.10 5.38 -11.54
C ALA A 6 30.32 4.48 -10.57
N LYS A 7 30.98 3.50 -9.95
CA LYS A 7 30.36 2.61 -8.96
C LYS A 7 29.81 3.40 -7.76
N ALA A 8 30.57 4.34 -7.23
CA ALA A 8 30.12 5.19 -6.12
C ALA A 8 28.88 6.03 -6.49
N LYS A 9 28.85 6.63 -7.69
CA LYS A 9 27.68 7.35 -8.20
C LYS A 9 26.46 6.45 -8.32
N GLN A 10 26.62 5.25 -8.87
CA GLN A 10 25.53 4.28 -9.02
C GLN A 10 24.97 3.80 -7.67
N THR A 11 25.84 3.50 -6.69
CA THR A 11 25.40 3.12 -5.35
C THR A 11 24.63 4.24 -4.65
N LYS A 12 25.04 5.51 -4.83
CA LYS A 12 24.32 6.67 -4.29
C LYS A 12 22.92 6.76 -4.89
N VAL A 13 22.81 6.71 -6.22
CA VAL A 13 21.52 6.77 -6.94
C VAL A 13 20.61 5.60 -6.55
N ALA A 14 21.15 4.39 -6.48
CA ALA A 14 20.38 3.21 -6.07
C ALA A 14 19.86 3.32 -4.63
N ARG A 15 20.66 3.87 -3.70
CA ARG A 15 20.23 4.10 -2.31
C ARG A 15 19.11 5.15 -2.27
N GLU A 16 19.26 6.23 -3.03
CA GLU A 16 18.22 7.25 -3.13
C GLU A 16 16.92 6.64 -3.67
N LEU A 17 16.96 5.87 -4.76
CA LEU A 17 15.75 5.20 -5.28
C LEU A 17 15.14 4.18 -4.30
N LYS A 18 15.97 3.46 -3.55
CA LYS A 18 15.50 2.41 -2.62
C LYS A 18 14.89 2.98 -1.34
N TYR A 19 15.46 4.06 -0.81
CA TYR A 19 15.14 4.57 0.52
C TYR A 19 14.51 5.97 0.51
N ASN A 20 14.43 6.63 -0.64
CA ASN A 20 13.61 7.82 -0.78
C ASN A 20 12.16 7.37 -0.91
N SER A 21 11.44 7.38 0.21
CA SER A 21 9.99 7.34 0.17
C SER A 21 9.51 8.71 -0.31
N PRO A 22 8.86 8.82 -1.48
CA PRO A 22 8.29 10.09 -1.91
C PRO A 22 7.29 10.55 -0.85
N SER A 23 7.40 11.79 -0.40
CA SER A 23 6.31 12.41 0.36
C SER A 23 5.11 12.56 -0.58
N MET A 24 4.10 11.71 -0.43
CA MET A 24 2.85 11.82 -1.18
C MET A 24 1.91 12.78 -0.45
N ASP A 25 1.26 13.64 -1.22
CA ASP A 25 0.18 14.49 -0.72
C ASP A 25 -1.06 13.61 -0.52
N LEU A 26 -1.23 13.14 0.73
CA LEU A 26 -2.32 12.25 1.11
C LEU A 26 -3.70 12.91 0.91
N ASP A 27 -3.78 14.23 0.98
CA ASP A 27 -5.04 14.95 0.82
C ASP A 27 -5.46 14.98 -0.64
N ARG A 28 -4.50 15.19 -1.57
CA ARG A 28 -4.75 15.01 -3.01
C ARG A 28 -5.11 13.57 -3.38
N LEU A 29 -4.39 12.59 -2.83
CA LEU A 29 -4.69 11.18 -3.09
C LEU A 29 -6.11 10.81 -2.66
N LYS A 30 -6.55 11.27 -1.48
CA LYS A 30 -7.93 11.06 -1.01
C LYS A 30 -8.96 11.72 -1.91
N ALA A 31 -8.68 12.93 -2.40
CA ALA A 31 -9.56 13.63 -3.33
C ALA A 31 -9.68 12.89 -4.67
N ASP A 32 -8.56 12.40 -5.22
CA ASP A 32 -8.53 11.64 -6.48
C ASP A 32 -9.20 10.26 -6.36
N LEU A 33 -9.06 9.57 -5.21
CA LEU A 33 -9.77 8.32 -4.93
C LEU A 33 -11.26 8.52 -4.61
N GLY A 34 -11.73 9.77 -4.49
CA GLY A 34 -13.11 10.05 -4.11
C GLY A 34 -13.45 9.62 -2.68
N VAL A 35 -12.44 9.48 -1.79
CA VAL A 35 -12.62 9.21 -0.34
C VAL A 35 -13.03 10.50 0.37
N SER A 36 -14.06 11.16 -0.16
CA SER A 36 -14.71 12.29 0.48
C SER A 36 -15.98 11.79 1.16
N GLY A 37 -15.84 11.28 2.39
CA GLY A 37 -16.96 11.13 3.31
C GLY A 37 -17.73 9.80 3.28
N SER A 38 -17.08 8.70 3.65
CA SER A 38 -17.79 7.54 4.22
C SER A 38 -17.45 7.39 5.70
N THR A 39 -18.04 8.26 6.52
CA THR A 39 -18.24 8.01 7.96
C THR A 39 -19.59 7.33 8.22
N THR A 40 -20.20 6.76 7.18
CA THR A 40 -21.43 5.96 7.27
C THR A 40 -21.30 4.75 6.33
N ARG A 41 -20.50 3.76 6.73
CA ARG A 41 -20.79 2.39 6.30
C ARG A 41 -22.01 1.94 7.11
N ASP A 42 -23.18 2.26 6.60
CA ASP A 42 -24.48 1.71 7.00
C ASP A 42 -25.19 1.15 5.77
N THR A 43 -24.44 0.52 4.87
CA THR A 43 -25.02 -0.09 3.67
C THR A 43 -24.40 -1.46 3.48
N THR A 44 -25.09 -2.44 4.04
CA THR A 44 -25.26 -3.80 3.52
C THR A 44 -23.97 -4.58 3.26
N GLU A 45 -23.56 -5.36 4.26
CA GLU A 45 -22.62 -6.50 4.17
C GLU A 45 -23.14 -7.65 3.27
N GLU A 46 -24.17 -7.41 2.46
CA GLU A 46 -24.82 -8.44 1.63
C GLU A 46 -24.39 -8.40 0.15
N ASP A 47 -23.60 -7.41 -0.29
CA ASP A 47 -23.23 -7.23 -1.71
C ASP A 47 -21.75 -6.82 -1.91
N ASP A 48 -20.87 -7.17 -0.98
CA ASP A 48 -19.43 -7.09 -1.19
C ASP A 48 -18.93 -8.44 -1.76
N PRO A 49 -18.44 -8.49 -3.02
CA PRO A 49 -17.92 -9.73 -3.61
C PRO A 49 -16.68 -10.28 -2.90
N TYR A 50 -16.10 -9.55 -1.94
CA TYR A 50 -14.98 -9.98 -1.11
C TYR A 50 -15.41 -10.59 0.24
N THR A 51 -16.70 -10.54 0.62
CA THR A 51 -17.17 -11.15 1.87
C THR A 51 -17.06 -12.68 1.85
N ASP A 52 -17.20 -13.31 0.68
CA ASP A 52 -17.03 -14.77 0.51
C ASP A 52 -15.58 -15.22 0.77
N ASP A 53 -14.59 -14.35 0.49
CA ASP A 53 -13.18 -14.62 0.77
C ASP A 53 -12.83 -14.43 2.26
N GLU A 54 -13.57 -13.61 3.01
CA GLU A 54 -13.33 -13.39 4.45
C GLU A 54 -13.63 -14.64 5.28
N ASP A 55 -14.65 -15.41 4.90
CA ASP A 55 -15.00 -16.67 5.56
C ASP A 55 -13.90 -17.75 5.39
N ASP A 56 -13.26 -17.83 4.21
CA ASP A 56 -12.13 -18.75 3.96
C ASP A 56 -10.91 -18.39 4.82
N TYR A 57 -10.57 -17.09 4.89
CA TYR A 57 -9.48 -16.61 5.73
C TYR A 57 -9.76 -16.73 7.23
N SER A 58 -11.02 -16.62 7.66
CA SER A 58 -11.40 -16.79 9.06
C SER A 58 -11.15 -18.22 9.56
N SER A 59 -11.32 -19.23 8.68
CA SER A 59 -11.09 -20.64 9.04
C SER A 59 -9.63 -20.94 9.41
N TYR A 60 -8.69 -20.31 8.72
CA TYR A 60 -7.25 -20.46 8.99
C TYR A 60 -6.79 -19.73 10.26
N LEU A 61 -7.53 -18.71 10.71
CA LEU A 61 -7.21 -17.98 11.93
C LEU A 61 -7.69 -18.69 13.20
N ASP A 62 -8.76 -19.48 13.11
CA ASP A 62 -9.32 -20.24 14.24
C ASP A 62 -8.62 -21.60 14.44
N GLU A 63 -7.85 -22.08 13.45
CA GLU A 63 -7.08 -23.34 13.53
C GLU A 63 -5.70 -23.21 14.21
N ASP A 64 -5.27 -21.99 14.55
CA ASP A 64 -3.93 -21.69 15.12
C ASP A 64 -3.95 -21.32 16.64
N ASP A 65 -5.07 -21.52 17.38
CA ASP A 65 -5.16 -21.37 18.86
C ASP A 65 -5.23 -22.72 19.62
#